data_AF-A0A7J9KDA7-F1
#
_entry.id   AF-A0A7J9KDA7-F1
#
_cell.length_a   1.000
_cell.length_b   1.000
_cell.length_c   1.000
_cell.angle_alpha   90.00
_cell.angle_beta   90.00
_cell.angle_gamma   90.00
#
_symmetry.space_group_name_H-M   'P 1'
#
loop_
_entity.id
_entity.type
_entity.pdbx_description
1 polymer ?
#
loop_
_entity_poly.entity_id
_entity_poly.type
_entity_poly.pdbx_seq_one_letter_code
_entity_poly.pdbx_strand_id
1 'polypeptide(L)'
;IKALHLYDCLRANKATSAWGLEARVPFLDKEFINVAMAIDPESKMINKDEGRIEKWVLRRAFDDENHPYLPKHILYRQKEQFSDGVGYSWIDGLKAHAAAHVTDKMMLNASNIFPHNTPTTKEAYYYRMIFERFFPQ
;
A
#
# COMPACT_ATOMS: atom_id res chain seq x y z
N ILE A 1 -10.59 -6.44 5.65
CA ILE A 1 -10.04 -5.75 6.86
C ILE A 1 -9.01 -6.58 7.61
N LYS A 2 -9.15 -7.92 7.71
CA LYS A 2 -8.30 -8.77 8.57
C LYS A 2 -6.78 -8.62 8.41
N ALA A 3 -6.26 -8.28 7.23
CA ALA A 3 -4.81 -8.23 7.00
C ALA A 3 -4.17 -6.82 7.11
N LEU A 4 -4.95 -5.75 7.32
CA LEU A 4 -4.41 -4.38 7.33
C LEU A 4 -3.31 -4.16 8.38
N HIS A 5 -3.41 -4.86 9.51
CA HIS A 5 -2.43 -4.82 10.60
C HIS A 5 -1.05 -5.38 10.21
N LEU A 6 -0.95 -6.21 9.18
CA LEU A 6 0.30 -6.77 8.66
C LEU A 6 0.92 -5.90 7.56
N TYR A 7 0.16 -4.99 6.96
CA TYR A 7 0.55 -4.21 5.78
C TYR A 7 0.51 -2.70 6.06
N ASP A 8 -0.53 -2.01 5.60
CA ASP A 8 -0.64 -0.55 5.63
C ASP A 8 -0.54 0.03 7.04
N CYS A 9 -1.22 -0.57 8.02
CA CYS A 9 -1.17 -0.09 9.40
C CYS A 9 0.22 -0.31 10.02
N LEU A 10 0.86 -1.44 9.71
CA LEU A 10 2.22 -1.74 10.19
C LEU A 10 3.20 -0.68 9.70
N ARG A 11 3.15 -0.36 8.39
CA ARG A 11 4.00 0.65 7.77
C ARG A 11 3.70 2.04 8.32
N ALA A 12 2.43 2.46 8.31
CA ALA A 12 2.03 3.79 8.77
C ALA A 12 2.43 4.03 10.23
N ASN A 13 2.23 3.05 11.11
CA ASN A 13 2.55 3.16 12.52
C ASN A 13 4.07 3.10 12.80
N LYS A 14 4.78 2.08 12.29
CA LYS A 14 6.22 1.93 12.59
C LYS A 14 7.09 2.99 11.93
N ALA A 15 6.77 3.38 10.69
CA ALA A 15 7.57 4.39 9.97
C ALA A 15 7.46 5.78 10.60
N THR A 16 6.29 6.15 11.13
CA THR A 16 6.11 7.45 11.82
C THR A 16 6.64 7.42 13.25
N SER A 17 6.41 6.32 13.99
CA SER A 17 6.94 6.13 15.35
C SER A 17 8.46 6.15 15.40
N ALA A 18 9.17 5.75 14.33
CA ALA A 18 10.62 5.86 14.23
C ALA A 18 11.15 7.29 14.38
N TRP A 19 10.29 8.30 14.19
CA TRP A 19 10.58 9.72 14.34
C TRP A 19 9.77 10.39 15.45
N GLY A 20 9.17 9.61 16.35
CA GLY A 20 8.35 10.13 17.46
C GLY A 20 7.05 10.80 17.02
N LEU A 21 6.53 10.45 15.83
CA LEU A 21 5.30 11.02 15.29
C LEU A 21 4.12 10.04 15.43
N GLU A 22 2.95 10.56 15.81
CA GLU A 22 1.69 9.81 15.84
C GLU A 22 0.91 9.98 14.53
N ALA A 23 0.69 8.88 13.81
CA ALA A 23 -0.19 8.87 12.64
C ALA A 23 -1.65 8.53 13.03
N ARG A 24 -2.60 9.35 12.59
CA ARG A 24 -4.04 9.08 12.70
C ARG A 24 -4.63 8.69 11.35
N VAL A 25 -5.55 7.73 11.35
CA VAL A 25 -6.13 7.13 10.14
C VAL A 25 -7.67 7.18 10.19
N PRO A 26 -8.30 8.34 9.89
CA PRO A 26 -9.75 8.52 10.06
C PRO A 26 -10.62 7.53 9.26
N PHE A 27 -10.14 7.05 8.12
CA PHE A 27 -10.82 6.02 7.32
C PHE A 27 -10.92 4.65 8.01
N LEU A 28 -10.20 4.45 9.12
CA LEU A 28 -10.28 3.24 9.94
C LEU A 28 -10.97 3.49 11.29
N ASP A 29 -11.60 4.66 11.47
CA ASP A 29 -12.50 4.88 12.59
C ASP A 29 -13.65 3.86 12.57
N LYS A 30 -14.09 3.42 13.76
CA LYS A 30 -15.09 2.35 13.88
C LYS A 30 -16.44 2.78 13.32
N GLU A 31 -16.89 4.01 13.61
CA GLU A 31 -18.17 4.52 13.15
C GLU A 31 -18.12 4.75 11.64
N PHE A 32 -17.02 5.31 11.14
CA PHE A 32 -16.81 5.44 9.70
C PHE A 32 -16.85 4.07 8.99
N ILE A 33 -16.14 3.06 9.50
CA ILE A 33 -16.14 1.71 8.92
C ILE A 33 -17.56 1.14 8.91
N ASN A 34 -18.32 1.27 9.99
CA ASN A 34 -19.69 0.75 10.07
C ASN A 34 -20.56 1.32 8.95
N VAL A 35 -20.53 2.65 8.76
CA VAL A 35 -21.25 3.32 7.67
C VAL A 35 -20.73 2.87 6.30
N ALA A 36 -19.40 2.95 6.09
CA ALA A 36 -18.79 2.63 4.82
C ALA A 36 -19.04 1.17 4.40
N MET A 37 -19.07 0.24 5.35
CA MET A 37 -19.32 -1.18 5.10
C MET A 37 -20.81 -1.50 4.90
N ALA A 38 -21.72 -0.71 5.48
CA ALA A 38 -23.17 -0.89 5.31
C ALA A 38 -23.70 -0.43 3.94
N ILE A 39 -22.96 0.42 3.22
CA ILE A 39 -23.32 0.82 1.83
C ILE A 39 -23.34 -0.42 0.93
N ASP A 40 -24.40 -0.51 0.11
CA ASP A 40 -24.57 -1.55 -0.92
C ASP A 40 -23.27 -1.74 -1.74
N PRO A 41 -22.70 -2.96 -1.77
CA PRO A 41 -21.52 -3.27 -2.56
C PRO A 41 -21.64 -2.87 -4.03
N GLU A 42 -22.81 -2.98 -4.65
CA GLU A 42 -23.03 -2.59 -6.05
C GLU A 42 -22.72 -1.10 -6.28
N SER A 43 -23.04 -0.25 -5.30
CA SER A 43 -22.72 1.17 -5.34
C SER A 43 -21.22 1.46 -5.30
N LYS A 44 -20.41 0.54 -4.76
CA LYS A 44 -18.94 0.66 -4.68
C LYS A 44 -18.22 0.17 -5.93
N MET A 45 -18.92 -0.53 -6.82
CA MET A 45 -18.36 -1.08 -8.05
C MET A 45 -18.07 0.02 -9.08
N ILE A 46 -17.03 -0.21 -9.87
CA ILE A 46 -16.71 0.62 -11.03
C ILE A 46 -17.71 0.28 -12.14
N ASN A 47 -18.31 1.30 -12.75
CA ASN A 47 -19.21 1.17 -13.89
C ASN A 47 -18.85 2.24 -14.91
N LYS A 48 -18.17 1.84 -15.98
CA LYS A 48 -17.66 2.77 -16.99
C LYS A 48 -18.78 3.38 -17.85
N ASP A 49 -19.86 2.63 -18.09
CA ASP A 49 -21.00 3.11 -18.89
C ASP A 49 -21.71 4.27 -18.19
N GLU A 50 -21.69 4.27 -16.85
CA GLU A 50 -22.20 5.36 -16.02
C GLU A 50 -21.11 6.37 -15.58
N GLY A 51 -19.87 6.23 -16.06
CA GLY A 51 -18.75 7.09 -15.68
C GLY A 51 -18.24 6.92 -14.23
N ARG A 52 -18.65 5.86 -13.52
CA ARG A 52 -18.21 5.57 -12.15
C ARG A 52 -16.78 5.02 -12.16
N ILE A 53 -15.87 5.75 -11.52
CA ILE A 53 -14.47 5.34 -11.28
C ILE A 53 -14.27 4.77 -9.87
N GLU A 54 -13.04 4.34 -9.55
CA GLU A 54 -12.74 3.82 -8.22
C GLU A 54 -13.10 4.81 -7.11
N LYS A 55 -13.68 4.28 -6.03
CA LYS A 55 -14.18 5.07 -4.89
C LYS A 55 -15.23 6.12 -5.28
N TRP A 56 -16.03 5.86 -6.31
CA TRP A 56 -17.08 6.77 -6.80
C TRP A 56 -17.95 7.38 -5.69
N VAL A 57 -18.53 6.54 -4.82
CA VAL A 57 -19.41 7.00 -3.72
C VAL A 57 -18.69 7.99 -2.81
N LEU A 58 -17.42 7.74 -2.50
CA LEU A 58 -16.61 8.66 -1.71
C LEU A 58 -16.39 9.98 -2.45
N ARG A 59 -16.05 9.94 -3.74
CA ARG A 59 -15.84 11.17 -4.53
C ARG A 59 -17.11 12.01 -4.58
N ARG A 60 -18.26 11.38 -4.81
CA ARG A 60 -19.58 12.03 -4.83
C ARG A 60 -19.98 12.64 -3.49
N ALA A 61 -19.63 11.99 -2.38
CA ALA A 61 -19.90 12.51 -1.03
C ALA A 61 -19.17 13.84 -0.73
N PHE A 62 -18.10 14.16 -1.47
CA PHE A 62 -17.31 15.39 -1.33
C PHE A 62 -17.42 16.32 -2.56
N ASP A 63 -18.32 16.04 -3.50
CA ASP A 63 -18.60 16.86 -4.69
C ASP A 63 -19.66 17.93 -4.37
N ASP A 64 -19.29 18.92 -3.56
CA ASP A 64 -20.14 20.07 -3.24
C ASP A 64 -19.89 21.20 -4.26
N GLU A 65 -20.92 21.56 -5.03
CA GLU A 65 -20.82 22.60 -6.05
C GLU A 65 -20.76 24.03 -5.48
N ASN A 66 -21.34 24.24 -4.30
CA ASN A 66 -21.41 25.55 -3.67
C ASN A 66 -20.19 25.81 -2.78
N HIS A 67 -19.70 24.77 -2.10
CA HIS A 67 -18.53 24.84 -1.22
C HIS A 67 -17.56 23.68 -1.50
N PRO A 68 -16.81 23.73 -2.62
CA PRO A 68 -15.96 22.62 -3.03
C PRO A 68 -14.88 22.28 -2.00
N TYR A 69 -14.83 21.03 -1.55
CA TYR A 69 -13.76 20.53 -0.68
C TYR A 69 -12.42 20.41 -1.42
N LEU A 70 -12.45 20.07 -2.71
CA LEU A 70 -11.29 19.86 -3.57
C LEU A 70 -11.57 20.37 -5.00
N PRO A 71 -10.55 20.80 -5.76
CA PRO A 71 -10.71 21.07 -7.18
C PRO A 71 -11.21 19.84 -7.95
N LYS A 72 -12.11 20.00 -8.93
CA LYS A 72 -12.72 18.87 -9.67
C LYS A 72 -11.69 17.93 -10.29
N HIS A 73 -10.60 18.46 -10.84
CA HIS A 73 -9.54 17.63 -11.44
C HIS A 73 -8.78 16.77 -10.40
N ILE A 74 -8.74 17.16 -9.12
CA ILE A 74 -8.21 16.34 -8.02
C ILE A 74 -9.27 15.33 -7.56
N LEU A 75 -10.51 15.80 -7.37
CA LEU A 75 -11.63 14.98 -6.90
C LEU A 75 -11.92 13.79 -7.83
N TYR A 76 -11.68 13.95 -9.13
CA TYR A 76 -11.87 12.92 -10.15
C TYR A 76 -10.57 12.40 -10.77
N ARG A 77 -9.42 12.69 -10.13
CA ARG A 77 -8.12 12.12 -10.55
C ARG A 77 -8.13 10.61 -10.43
N GLN A 78 -7.67 9.91 -11.46
CA GLN A 78 -7.49 8.46 -11.45
C GLN A 78 -6.51 8.04 -10.34
N LYS A 79 -6.83 6.94 -9.66
CA LYS A 79 -5.95 6.34 -8.65
C LYS A 79 -4.70 5.77 -9.30
N GLU A 80 -3.55 6.28 -8.89
CA GLU A 80 -2.22 5.71 -9.16
C GLU A 80 -1.71 4.92 -7.95
N GLN A 81 -0.88 3.90 -8.15
CA GLN A 81 -0.25 3.21 -7.03
C GLN A 81 0.80 4.11 -6.36
N PHE A 82 1.05 3.91 -5.06
CA PHE A 82 1.97 4.78 -4.30
C PHE A 82 3.39 4.75 -4.86
N SER A 83 3.81 3.61 -5.41
CA SER A 83 5.12 3.39 -5.99
C SER A 83 5.35 4.21 -7.27
N ASP A 84 4.29 4.42 -8.06
CA ASP A 84 4.36 5.21 -9.29
C ASP A 84 4.31 6.71 -8.97
N GLY A 85 3.56 7.08 -7.93
CA GLY A 85 3.42 8.46 -7.48
C GLY A 85 4.65 9.06 -6.79
N VAL A 86 5.57 8.23 -6.27
CA VAL A 86 6.85 8.71 -5.69
C VAL A 86 7.98 8.84 -6.72
N GLY A 87 7.80 8.25 -7.91
CA GLY A 87 8.75 8.30 -9.02
C GLY A 87 9.28 6.92 -9.42
N TYR A 88 9.22 6.62 -10.72
CA TYR A 88 9.61 5.33 -11.31
C TYR A 88 11.06 4.93 -10.99
N SER A 89 11.98 5.88 -10.89
CA SER A 89 13.39 5.63 -10.59
C SER A 89 13.63 4.99 -9.22
N TRP A 90 12.71 5.15 -8.28
CA TRP A 90 12.86 4.61 -6.93
C TRP A 90 12.80 3.08 -6.90
N ILE A 91 11.79 2.50 -7.57
CA ILE A 91 11.60 1.04 -7.63
C ILE A 91 12.75 0.40 -8.40
N ASP A 92 13.14 1.00 -9.53
CA ASP A 92 14.24 0.48 -10.35
C ASP A 92 15.56 0.55 -9.61
N GLY A 93 15.79 1.61 -8.83
CA GLY A 93 16.94 1.73 -7.94
C GLY A 93 17.00 0.62 -6.89
N LEU A 94 15.87 0.29 -6.26
CA LEU A 94 15.79 -0.82 -5.29
C LEU A 94 16.08 -2.17 -5.93
N LYS A 95 15.52 -2.45 -7.11
CA LYS A 95 15.78 -3.68 -7.85
C LYS A 95 17.25 -3.79 -8.26
N ALA A 96 17.84 -2.71 -8.77
CA ALA A 96 19.25 -2.67 -9.14
C ALA A 96 20.17 -2.88 -7.93
N HIS A 97 19.86 -2.24 -6.81
CA HIS A 97 20.60 -2.40 -5.56
C HIS A 97 20.53 -3.85 -5.05
N ALA A 98 19.34 -4.44 -5.02
CA ALA A 98 19.18 -5.85 -4.62
C ALA A 98 19.91 -6.80 -5.59
N ALA A 99 19.88 -6.53 -6.90
CA ALA A 99 20.58 -7.33 -7.90
C ALA A 99 22.11 -7.30 -7.75
N ALA A 100 22.67 -6.19 -7.26
CA ALA A 100 24.09 -6.09 -6.95
C ALA A 100 24.52 -6.86 -5.69
N HIS A 101 23.59 -7.15 -4.77
CA HIS A 101 23.89 -7.79 -3.48
C HIS A 101 23.43 -9.25 -3.39
N VAL A 102 22.49 -9.70 -4.23
CA VAL A 102 21.97 -11.06 -4.23
C VAL A 102 22.32 -11.76 -5.54
N THR A 103 23.16 -12.78 -5.45
CA THR A 103 23.60 -13.56 -6.62
C THR A 103 22.58 -14.65 -6.99
N ASP A 104 22.65 -15.14 -8.22
CA ASP A 104 21.79 -16.25 -8.65
C ASP A 104 22.05 -17.53 -7.85
N LYS A 105 23.31 -17.76 -7.44
CA LYS A 105 23.67 -18.86 -6.53
C LYS A 105 22.99 -18.74 -5.17
N MET A 106 22.87 -17.52 -4.62
CA MET A 106 22.13 -17.30 -3.37
C MET A 106 20.64 -17.61 -3.55
N MET A 107 20.05 -17.20 -4.67
CA MET A 107 18.65 -17.51 -5.01
C MET A 107 18.41 -19.02 -5.15
N LEU A 108 19.32 -19.75 -5.80
CA LEU A 108 19.23 -21.21 -5.93
C LEU A 108 19.23 -21.93 -4.57
N ASN A 109 19.92 -21.37 -3.57
CA ASN A 109 19.97 -21.92 -2.22
C ASN A 109 18.92 -21.32 -1.26
N ALA A 110 18.02 -20.45 -1.75
CA ALA A 110 17.12 -19.68 -0.90
C ALA A 110 16.21 -20.55 -0.02
N SER A 111 15.69 -21.67 -0.55
CA SER A 111 14.81 -22.57 0.20
C SER A 111 15.50 -23.29 1.35
N ASN A 112 16.82 -23.50 1.25
CA ASN A 112 17.61 -24.13 2.31
C ASN A 112 17.94 -23.13 3.43
N ILE A 113 18.13 -21.85 3.08
CA ILE A 113 18.46 -20.79 4.04
C ILE A 113 17.19 -20.23 4.70
N PHE A 114 16.12 -20.04 3.92
CA PHE A 114 14.87 -19.45 4.35
C PHE A 114 13.69 -20.39 4.03
N PRO A 115 13.54 -21.51 4.75
CA PRO A 115 12.51 -22.52 4.44
C PRO A 115 11.08 -22.00 4.64
N HIS A 116 10.87 -21.09 5.59
CA HIS A 116 9.59 -20.41 5.80
C HIS A 116 9.53 -19.13 4.96
N ASN A 117 8.49 -18.98 4.13
CA ASN A 117 8.32 -17.84 3.20
C ASN A 117 9.58 -17.58 2.37
N THR A 118 10.03 -18.60 1.63
CA THR A 118 11.19 -18.53 0.74
C THR A 118 11.07 -17.34 -0.21
N PRO A 119 12.07 -16.44 -0.27
CA PRO A 119 12.03 -15.31 -1.19
C PRO A 119 12.12 -15.80 -2.65
N THR A 120 11.22 -15.31 -3.49
CA THR A 120 11.14 -15.68 -4.93
C THR A 120 11.83 -14.68 -5.84
N THR A 121 12.27 -13.52 -5.32
CA THR A 121 13.00 -12.48 -6.06
C THR A 121 14.24 -12.04 -5.27
N LYS A 122 15.23 -11.48 -5.99
CA LYS A 122 16.44 -10.92 -5.37
C LYS A 122 16.13 -9.79 -4.38
N GLU A 123 15.14 -8.97 -4.70
CA GLU A 123 14.65 -7.91 -3.81
C GLU A 123 14.07 -8.47 -2.51
N ALA A 124 13.18 -9.47 -2.60
CA ALA A 124 12.62 -10.15 -1.43
C ALA A 124 13.71 -10.84 -0.61
N TYR A 125 14.70 -11.46 -1.26
CA TYR A 125 15.84 -12.09 -0.60
C TYR A 125 16.65 -11.05 0.17
N TYR A 126 16.92 -9.90 -0.44
CA TYR A 126 17.67 -8.82 0.17
C TYR A 126 16.96 -8.29 1.43
N TYR A 127 15.64 -8.06 1.37
CA TYR A 127 14.85 -7.68 2.53
C TYR A 127 14.85 -8.77 3.61
N ARG A 128 14.73 -10.04 3.22
CA ARG A 128 14.75 -11.16 4.16
C ARG A 128 16.08 -11.27 4.89
N MET A 129 17.20 -11.10 4.18
CA MET A 129 18.54 -11.10 4.77
C MET A 129 18.70 -9.98 5.81
N ILE A 130 18.19 -8.78 5.53
CA ILE A 130 18.21 -7.68 6.50
C ILE A 130 17.33 -8.01 7.70
N PHE A 131 16.12 -8.52 7.46
CA PHE A 131 15.18 -8.88 8.52
C PHE A 131 15.78 -9.89 9.50
N GLU A 132 16.34 -11.00 9.00
CA GLU A 132 16.96 -12.06 9.83
C GLU A 132 18.19 -11.55 10.60
N ARG A 133 18.90 -10.53 10.09
CA ARG A 133 19.99 -9.89 10.83
C ARG A 133 19.48 -9.13 12.07
N PHE A 134 18.33 -8.48 11.99
CA PHE A 134 17.75 -7.73 13.10
C PHE A 134 16.87 -8.57 14.02
N PHE A 135 16.27 -9.64 13.49
CA PHE A 135 15.35 -10.52 14.19
C PHE A 135 15.75 -11.99 13.98
N PRO A 136 16.92 -12.42 14.48
CA PRO A 136 17.36 -13.80 14.35
C PRO A 136 16.42 -14.73 15.15
N GLN A 137 16.15 -15.91 14.60
CA GLN A 137 15.42 -16.99 15.27
C GLN A 137 16.35 -17.96 15.98
#